data_AF-A0A9X8H868-F1
#
_entry.id   AF-A0A9X8H868-F1
#
_cell.length_a   1.000
_cell.length_b   1.000
_cell.length_c   1.000
_cell.angle_alpha   90.00
_cell.angle_beta   90.00
_cell.angle_gamma   90.00
#
_symmetry.space_group_name_H-M   'P 1'
#
loop_
_entity.id
_entity.type
_entity.pdbx_description
1 polymer ?
#
loop_
_entity_poly.entity_id
_entity_poly.type
_entity_poly.pdbx_seq_one_letter_code
_entity_poly.pdbx_strand_id
1 'polypeptide(L)'
;MARKQKRTDADDDDLGGSLEETMELYPQDKIAAWKEKLKKDWLMEAPDEFFALHSLAASLHHADPSCAFAASLGVELTGPFDLLSATTIRVDKHGSFELVGASLAQVLLDLIEVAAAPHPHHAMIRAFLTTQCECSALPPKSKRRKTTSLASPHRDEAQHRRSADQVAPTLSGLGIVVPVHAKSRVGYRDLPLMGNALRKLLEAPVRGKAIDDLIT
;
A
#
# COMPACT_ATOMS: atom_id res chain seq x y z
N MET A 1 60.83 -1.63 -20.54
CA MET A 1 59.75 -1.23 -21.47
C MET A 1 58.43 -1.67 -20.86
N ALA A 2 57.78 -0.78 -20.09
CA ALA A 2 56.61 -1.08 -19.28
C ALA A 2 55.31 -1.09 -20.11
N ARG A 3 54.49 -2.13 -19.94
CA ARG A 3 53.14 -2.22 -20.53
C ARG A 3 52.20 -1.25 -19.82
N LYS A 4 51.79 -0.20 -20.53
CA LYS A 4 50.85 0.83 -20.08
C LYS A 4 49.43 0.27 -20.14
N GLN A 5 48.83 0.02 -18.98
CA GLN A 5 47.40 -0.23 -18.83
C GLN A 5 46.65 1.09 -19.09
N LYS A 6 45.72 1.07 -20.05
CA LYS A 6 44.76 2.15 -20.29
C LYS A 6 43.46 1.76 -19.61
N ARG A 7 43.22 2.29 -18.41
CA ARG A 7 41.86 2.41 -17.86
C ARG A 7 41.18 3.54 -18.63
N THR A 8 39.95 3.32 -19.06
CA THR A 8 39.04 4.37 -19.49
C THR A 8 37.90 4.37 -18.48
N ASP A 9 37.78 5.51 -17.83
CA ASP A 9 36.74 5.86 -16.88
C ASP A 9 35.39 6.07 -17.58
N ALA A 10 34.40 6.27 -16.70
CA ALA A 10 32.96 6.44 -16.89
C ALA A 10 32.53 7.57 -17.83
N ASP A 11 31.20 7.77 -17.86
CA ASP A 11 30.36 8.74 -18.58
C ASP A 11 29.55 8.04 -19.69
N ASP A 12 28.25 8.16 -19.87
CA ASP A 12 27.16 8.86 -19.19
C ASP A 12 25.84 8.28 -19.77
N ASP A 13 24.75 8.42 -19.00
CA ASP A 13 23.35 8.59 -19.43
C ASP A 13 22.85 7.90 -20.71
N ASP A 14 22.05 6.84 -20.52
CA ASP A 14 20.97 6.51 -21.44
C ASP A 14 19.62 6.53 -20.70
N LEU A 15 19.18 7.76 -20.38
CA LEU A 15 17.80 8.06 -20.04
C LEU A 15 16.97 8.09 -21.33
N GLY A 16 16.72 6.91 -21.88
CA GLY A 16 16.05 6.73 -23.18
C GLY A 16 15.08 5.55 -23.27
N GLY A 17 14.65 4.97 -22.14
CA GLY A 17 13.64 3.91 -22.14
C GLY A 17 12.23 4.49 -22.34
N SER A 18 11.69 4.36 -23.55
CA SER A 18 10.29 4.69 -23.85
C SER A 18 9.35 3.97 -22.88
N LEU A 19 8.40 4.70 -22.30
CA LEU A 19 7.36 4.14 -21.40
C LEU A 19 6.60 2.95 -22.02
N GLU A 20 6.61 2.80 -23.35
CA GLU A 20 5.93 1.72 -24.06
C GLU A 20 6.56 0.33 -23.82
N GLU A 21 7.87 0.25 -23.53
CA GLU A 21 8.54 -1.03 -23.29
C GLU A 21 8.24 -1.62 -21.89
N THR A 22 7.67 -0.80 -20.99
CA THR A 22 7.25 -1.24 -19.64
C THR A 22 5.96 -2.07 -19.63
N MET A 23 5.32 -2.27 -20.79
CA MET A 23 3.95 -2.76 -20.92
C MET A 23 3.82 -4.27 -21.25
N GLU A 24 4.91 -5.02 -21.45
CA GLU A 24 4.81 -6.43 -21.89
C GLU A 24 5.30 -7.49 -20.89
N LEU A 25 5.55 -7.14 -19.63
CA LEU A 25 5.94 -8.16 -18.63
C LEU A 25 4.83 -9.20 -18.39
N TYR A 26 3.56 -8.82 -18.57
CA TYR A 26 2.42 -9.71 -18.43
C TYR A 26 1.44 -9.57 -19.60
N PRO A 27 1.55 -10.44 -20.63
CA PRO A 27 0.47 -10.62 -21.59
C PRO A 27 -0.83 -10.98 -20.88
N GLN A 28 -1.97 -10.54 -21.40
CA GLN A 28 -3.28 -10.67 -20.75
C GLN A 28 -3.60 -12.13 -20.36
N ASP A 29 -3.18 -13.09 -21.18
CA ASP A 29 -3.36 -14.53 -20.92
C ASP A 29 -2.59 -15.00 -19.67
N LYS A 30 -1.40 -14.45 -19.42
CA LYS A 30 -0.63 -14.75 -18.20
C LYS A 30 -1.29 -14.13 -16.97
N ILE A 31 -1.84 -12.92 -17.10
CA ILE A 31 -2.57 -12.24 -16.01
C ILE A 31 -3.77 -13.08 -15.57
N ALA A 32 -4.56 -13.60 -16.53
CA ALA A 32 -5.72 -14.44 -16.23
C ALA A 32 -5.31 -15.72 -15.47
N ALA A 33 -4.25 -16.40 -15.93
CA ALA A 33 -3.71 -17.58 -15.24
C ALA A 33 -3.24 -17.28 -13.81
N TRP A 34 -2.56 -16.14 -13.61
CA TRP A 34 -2.14 -15.70 -12.29
C TRP A 34 -3.31 -15.34 -11.37
N LYS A 35 -4.36 -14.68 -11.89
CA LYS A 35 -5.57 -14.39 -11.13
C LYS A 35 -6.27 -15.67 -10.66
N GLU A 36 -6.40 -16.67 -11.51
CA GLU A 36 -6.97 -17.98 -11.14
C GLU A 36 -6.12 -18.68 -10.07
N LYS A 37 -4.79 -18.63 -10.19
CA LYS A 37 -3.88 -19.19 -9.18
C LYS A 37 -4.00 -18.47 -7.84
N LEU A 38 -3.99 -17.14 -7.82
CA LEU A 38 -4.14 -16.35 -6.59
C LEU A 38 -5.51 -16.56 -5.94
N LYS A 39 -6.56 -16.71 -6.74
CA LYS A 39 -7.90 -17.03 -6.25
C LYS A 39 -7.97 -18.41 -5.61
N LYS A 40 -7.30 -19.41 -6.20
CA LYS A 40 -7.29 -20.79 -5.68
C LYS A 40 -6.39 -20.95 -4.45
N ASP A 41 -5.15 -20.48 -4.54
CA ASP A 41 -4.12 -20.77 -3.54
C ASP A 41 -4.14 -19.74 -2.39
N TRP A 42 -4.49 -18.49 -2.68
CA TRP A 42 -4.45 -17.36 -1.72
C TRP A 42 -5.82 -16.78 -1.39
N LEU A 43 -6.89 -17.31 -2.00
CA LEU A 43 -8.27 -16.82 -1.83
C LEU A 43 -8.39 -15.31 -2.10
N MET A 44 -7.54 -14.80 -2.99
CA MET A 44 -7.44 -13.38 -3.33
C MET A 44 -7.84 -13.16 -4.79
N GLU A 45 -8.80 -12.26 -5.03
CA GLU A 45 -9.06 -11.72 -6.36
C GLU A 45 -8.12 -10.54 -6.61
N ALA A 46 -7.04 -10.78 -7.35
CA ALA A 46 -6.01 -9.77 -7.60
C ALA A 46 -6.53 -8.66 -8.54
N PRO A 47 -6.49 -7.37 -8.12
CA PRO A 47 -6.81 -6.24 -8.98
C PRO A 47 -5.80 -6.11 -10.13
N ASP A 48 -6.17 -5.42 -11.22
CA ASP A 48 -5.26 -5.19 -12.35
C ASP A 48 -4.02 -4.36 -11.93
N GLU A 49 -4.22 -3.41 -11.01
CA GLU A 49 -3.15 -2.60 -10.42
C GLU A 49 -2.05 -3.42 -9.75
N PHE A 50 -2.36 -4.63 -9.28
CA PHE A 50 -1.39 -5.52 -8.66
C PHE A 50 -0.28 -5.88 -9.65
N PHE A 51 -0.63 -6.20 -10.90
CA PHE A 51 0.33 -6.57 -11.94
C PHE A 51 1.05 -5.35 -12.50
N ALA A 52 0.35 -4.22 -12.64
CA ALA A 52 0.94 -2.95 -13.07
C ALA A 52 1.99 -2.44 -12.05
N LEU A 53 1.72 -2.57 -10.76
CA LEU A 53 2.70 -2.16 -9.74
C LEU A 53 3.94 -3.07 -9.76
N HIS A 54 3.77 -4.37 -9.97
CA HIS A 54 4.91 -5.27 -10.11
C HIS A 54 5.72 -4.99 -11.38
N SER A 55 5.09 -4.60 -12.50
CA SER A 55 5.83 -4.23 -13.72
C SER A 55 6.63 -2.94 -13.52
N LEU A 56 6.09 -1.95 -12.80
CA LEU A 56 6.85 -0.78 -12.38
C LEU A 56 8.04 -1.17 -11.48
N ALA A 57 7.82 -2.04 -10.50
CA ALA A 57 8.89 -2.48 -9.63
C ALA A 57 10.01 -3.20 -10.40
N ALA A 58 9.63 -4.02 -11.40
CA ALA A 58 10.55 -4.70 -12.29
C ALA A 58 11.28 -3.76 -13.26
N SER A 59 10.71 -2.62 -13.63
CA SER A 59 11.40 -1.61 -14.45
C SER A 59 12.41 -0.78 -13.65
N LEU A 60 12.15 -0.58 -12.35
CA LEU A 60 13.06 0.12 -11.44
C LEU A 60 14.23 -0.75 -10.99
N HIS A 61 13.98 -2.03 -10.72
CA HIS A 61 15.01 -2.95 -10.24
C HIS A 61 14.82 -4.36 -10.81
N HIS A 62 15.53 -4.67 -11.90
CA HIS A 62 15.38 -5.93 -12.64
C HIS A 62 15.81 -7.18 -11.85
N ALA A 63 16.82 -7.07 -10.97
CA ALA A 63 17.37 -8.22 -10.26
C ALA A 63 16.51 -8.68 -9.07
N ASP A 64 15.84 -7.75 -8.40
CA ASP A 64 14.93 -8.02 -7.27
C ASP A 64 13.82 -6.95 -7.24
N PRO A 65 12.69 -7.16 -7.93
CA PRO A 65 11.60 -6.19 -7.97
C PRO A 65 10.98 -5.95 -6.59
N SER A 66 11.12 -6.88 -5.63
CA SER A 66 10.58 -6.72 -4.29
C SER A 66 11.24 -5.55 -3.52
N CYS A 67 12.50 -5.22 -3.83
CA CYS A 67 13.25 -4.16 -3.15
C CYS A 67 13.23 -2.80 -3.90
N ALA A 68 12.47 -2.67 -5.00
CA ALA A 68 12.48 -1.49 -5.86
C ALA A 68 12.18 -0.16 -5.15
N PHE A 69 11.35 -0.20 -4.09
CA PHE A 69 10.95 0.99 -3.32
C PHE A 69 11.72 1.16 -2.00
N ALA A 70 12.65 0.25 -1.67
CA ALA A 70 13.32 0.25 -0.38
C ALA A 70 14.24 1.48 -0.22
N ALA A 71 14.98 1.84 -1.26
CA ALA A 71 15.90 2.98 -1.24
C ALA A 71 15.18 4.34 -1.29
N SER A 72 14.03 4.42 -1.96
CA SER A 72 13.29 5.67 -2.18
C SER A 72 12.24 5.95 -1.10
N LEU A 73 11.46 4.93 -0.73
CA LEU A 73 10.30 5.05 0.15
C LEU A 73 10.42 4.24 1.43
N GLY A 74 11.49 3.45 1.61
CA GLY A 74 11.67 2.60 2.78
C GLY A 74 10.68 1.44 2.85
N VAL A 75 10.04 1.08 1.74
CA VAL A 75 9.04 0.00 1.66
C VAL A 75 9.49 -1.07 0.69
N GLU A 76 9.10 -2.31 0.98
CA GLU A 76 9.36 -3.48 0.14
C GLU A 76 8.04 -4.13 -0.27
N LEU A 77 7.96 -4.61 -1.51
CA LEU A 77 6.85 -5.44 -1.95
C LEU A 77 7.04 -6.85 -1.39
N THR A 78 6.05 -7.33 -0.66
CA THR A 78 6.07 -8.64 0.01
C THR A 78 4.74 -9.37 -0.17
N GLY A 79 4.63 -10.60 0.32
CA GLY A 79 3.38 -11.37 0.32
C GLY A 79 3.07 -11.94 -1.06
N PRO A 80 1.93 -11.62 -1.69
CA PRO A 80 1.60 -12.15 -3.02
C PRO A 80 2.57 -11.67 -4.11
N PHE A 81 3.26 -10.54 -3.89
CA PHE A 81 4.32 -10.06 -4.80
C PHE A 81 5.56 -10.97 -4.80
N ASP A 82 5.86 -11.63 -3.68
CA ASP A 82 7.00 -12.58 -3.61
C ASP A 82 6.78 -13.79 -4.53
N LEU A 83 5.51 -14.17 -4.75
CA LEU A 83 5.15 -15.23 -5.70
C LEU A 83 5.45 -14.83 -7.14
N LEU A 84 5.27 -13.55 -7.49
CA LEU A 84 5.50 -13.04 -8.83
C LEU A 84 7.01 -12.92 -9.13
N SER A 85 7.82 -12.58 -8.12
CA SER A 85 9.27 -12.44 -8.25
C SER A 85 10.04 -13.77 -8.19
N ALA A 86 9.33 -14.91 -8.19
CA ALA A 86 9.87 -16.27 -8.11
C ALA A 86 10.78 -16.54 -6.90
N THR A 87 10.75 -15.67 -5.90
CA THR A 87 11.52 -15.82 -4.67
C THR A 87 10.68 -16.64 -3.68
N THR A 88 11.30 -17.60 -2.99
CA THR A 88 10.66 -18.31 -1.88
C THR A 88 10.03 -17.29 -0.91
N ILE A 89 8.80 -17.53 -0.46
CA ILE A 89 8.10 -16.63 0.47
C ILE A 89 9.04 -16.29 1.63
N ARG A 90 9.36 -15.01 1.81
CA ARG A 90 10.25 -14.55 2.87
C ARG A 90 9.48 -14.60 4.19
N VAL A 91 9.49 -15.74 4.88
CA VAL A 91 8.75 -15.97 6.14
C VAL A 91 9.32 -15.13 7.30
N ASP A 92 10.56 -14.63 7.15
CA ASP A 92 11.34 -14.06 8.26
C ASP A 92 11.17 -12.54 8.44
N LYS A 93 10.40 -11.87 7.57
CA LYS A 93 10.17 -10.42 7.65
C LYS A 93 8.89 -10.13 8.43
N HIS A 94 9.03 -9.70 9.68
CA HIS A 94 7.94 -9.05 10.42
C HIS A 94 7.67 -7.67 9.81
N GLY A 95 6.74 -7.59 8.86
CA GLY A 95 6.25 -6.33 8.32
C GLY A 95 5.22 -5.69 9.24
N SER A 96 5.32 -4.37 9.46
CA SER A 96 4.23 -3.58 10.04
C SER A 96 3.21 -3.25 8.96
N PHE A 97 1.98 -3.76 9.09
CA PHE A 97 0.91 -3.43 8.15
C PHE A 97 0.23 -2.11 8.57
N GLU A 98 0.89 -0.99 8.28
CA GLU A 98 0.33 0.36 8.44
C GLU A 98 -0.22 0.89 7.11
N LEU A 99 -1.06 0.09 6.44
CA LEU A 99 -1.80 0.60 5.28
C LEU A 99 -2.96 1.47 5.77
N VAL A 100 -2.64 2.74 6.06
CA VAL A 100 -3.62 3.80 6.28
C VAL A 100 -3.75 4.57 4.97
N GLY A 101 -4.70 4.17 4.13
CA GLY A 101 -4.96 4.80 2.84
C GLY A 101 -6.07 4.09 2.08
N ALA A 102 -6.57 4.70 1.00
CA ALA A 102 -7.65 4.14 0.19
C ALA A 102 -7.17 2.99 -0.72
N SER A 103 -5.90 3.04 -1.14
CA SER A 103 -5.25 2.04 -1.99
C SER A 103 -3.75 2.01 -1.76
N LEU A 104 -3.10 0.92 -2.18
CA LEU A 104 -1.63 0.81 -2.15
C LEU A 104 -0.97 1.93 -2.98
N ALA A 105 -1.53 2.23 -4.15
CA ALA A 105 -1.05 3.32 -5.00
C ALA A 105 -1.14 4.70 -4.31
N GLN A 106 -2.23 4.98 -3.60
CA GLN A 106 -2.36 6.23 -2.83
C GLN A 106 -1.35 6.28 -1.67
N VAL A 107 -1.15 5.17 -0.96
CA VAL A 107 -0.17 5.11 0.13
C VAL A 107 1.25 5.39 -0.39
N LEU A 108 1.61 4.86 -1.58
CA LEU A 108 2.90 5.17 -2.19
C LEU A 108 3.02 6.65 -2.59
N LEU A 109 1.95 7.27 -3.11
CA LEU A 109 1.94 8.71 -3.40
C LEU A 109 2.13 9.55 -2.13
N ASP A 110 1.39 9.24 -1.07
CA ASP A 110 1.48 9.92 0.21
C ASP A 110 2.88 9.77 0.82
N LEU A 111 3.51 8.59 0.68
CA LEU A 111 4.90 8.36 1.10
C LEU A 111 5.88 9.22 0.31
N ILE A 112 5.69 9.39 -1.01
CA ILE A 112 6.53 10.28 -1.84
C ILE A 112 6.38 11.74 -1.38
N GLU A 113 5.20 12.16 -0.93
CA GLU A 113 4.97 13.52 -0.42
C GLU A 113 5.63 13.77 0.94
N VAL A 114 5.65 12.76 1.82
CA VAL A 114 6.27 12.85 3.15
C VAL A 114 7.77 12.57 3.12
N ALA A 115 8.28 11.94 2.06
CA ALA A 115 9.69 11.60 1.90
C ALA A 115 10.60 12.82 2.03
N ALA A 116 11.51 12.78 3.00
CA ALA A 116 12.42 13.88 3.32
C ALA A 116 13.52 14.09 2.27
N ALA A 117 13.89 13.03 1.52
CA ALA A 117 14.96 13.05 0.53
C ALA A 117 14.40 12.90 -0.90
N PRO A 118 14.75 13.78 -1.85
CA PRO A 118 14.37 13.61 -3.24
C PRO A 118 15.16 12.45 -3.87
N HIS A 119 14.46 11.43 -4.36
CA HIS A 119 15.04 10.29 -5.08
C HIS A 119 14.75 10.42 -6.60
N PRO A 120 15.67 10.05 -7.50
CA PRO A 120 15.46 10.13 -8.96
C PRO A 120 14.19 9.41 -9.44
N HIS A 121 13.87 8.27 -8.83
CA HIS A 121 12.67 7.50 -9.15
C HIS A 121 11.34 8.15 -8.72
N HIS A 122 11.31 9.17 -7.84
CA HIS A 122 10.04 9.76 -7.38
C HIS A 122 9.19 10.33 -8.51
N ALA A 123 9.81 10.96 -9.51
CA ALA A 123 9.10 11.52 -10.65
C ALA A 123 8.46 10.41 -11.50
N MET A 124 9.21 9.34 -11.78
CA MET A 124 8.75 8.19 -12.54
C MET A 124 7.61 7.45 -11.82
N ILE A 125 7.79 7.15 -10.53
CA ILE A 125 6.79 6.45 -9.71
C ILE A 125 5.50 7.30 -9.63
N ARG A 126 5.61 8.60 -9.35
CA ARG A 126 4.44 9.48 -9.32
C ARG A 126 3.73 9.50 -10.67
N ALA A 127 4.46 9.65 -11.78
CA ALA A 127 3.90 9.64 -13.12
C ALA A 127 3.16 8.33 -13.43
N PHE A 128 3.75 7.19 -13.09
CA PHE A 128 3.14 5.87 -13.28
C PHE A 128 1.87 5.71 -12.43
N LEU A 129 1.91 6.01 -11.13
CA LEU A 129 0.76 5.85 -10.25
C LEU A 129 -0.40 6.78 -10.65
N THR A 130 -0.09 7.96 -11.18
CA THR A 130 -1.11 8.89 -11.66
C THR A 130 -1.75 8.44 -12.97
N THR A 131 -0.95 7.89 -13.89
CA THR A 131 -1.42 7.51 -15.23
C THR A 131 -2.05 6.12 -15.29
N GLN A 132 -1.46 5.12 -14.64
CA GLN A 132 -1.87 3.72 -14.74
C GLN A 132 -2.78 3.26 -13.60
N CYS A 133 -2.67 3.87 -12.41
CA CYS A 133 -3.51 3.53 -11.26
C CYS A 133 -4.62 4.56 -11.00
N GLU A 134 -4.80 5.52 -11.91
CA GLU A 134 -5.79 6.60 -11.85
C GLU A 134 -5.82 7.34 -10.49
N CYS A 135 -4.67 7.44 -9.81
CA CYS A 135 -4.54 8.06 -8.49
C CYS A 135 -4.21 9.56 -8.62
N SER A 136 -5.00 10.42 -7.98
CA SER A 136 -4.82 11.87 -8.06
C SER A 136 -3.80 12.35 -7.04
N ALA A 137 -2.67 12.91 -7.50
CA ALA A 137 -1.73 13.62 -6.64
C ALA A 137 -2.34 14.97 -6.22
N LEU A 138 -2.78 15.10 -4.97
CA LEU A 138 -3.18 16.39 -4.42
C LEU A 138 -1.94 17.22 -4.03
N PRO A 139 -1.98 18.56 -4.11
CA PRO A 139 -0.84 19.40 -3.71
C PRO A 139 -0.75 19.54 -2.18
N PRO A 140 0.44 19.84 -1.63
CA PRO A 140 0.62 19.93 -0.18
C PRO A 140 0.08 21.27 0.34
N LYS A 141 -0.72 21.22 1.42
CA LYS A 141 -0.54 21.99 2.69
C LYS A 141 -1.83 22.12 3.52
N SER A 142 -1.69 21.71 4.79
CA SER A 142 -2.19 22.33 6.05
C SER A 142 -3.67 22.75 6.18
N LYS A 143 -4.27 22.31 7.30
CA LYS A 143 -5.53 22.75 7.95
C LYS A 143 -6.83 22.26 7.30
N ARG A 144 -7.32 21.15 7.86
CA ARG A 144 -8.74 20.74 8.00
C ARG A 144 -9.68 21.28 6.91
N ARG A 145 -9.81 20.56 5.79
CA ARG A 145 -10.90 20.81 4.83
C ARG A 145 -11.39 19.54 4.14
N LYS A 146 -12.70 19.58 3.92
CA LYS A 146 -13.60 18.59 3.32
C LYS A 146 -13.02 18.03 2.02
N THR A 147 -12.92 16.72 1.93
CA THR A 147 -12.36 15.96 0.81
C THR A 147 -13.22 16.17 -0.45
N THR A 148 -12.72 16.94 -1.42
CA THR A 148 -13.17 16.85 -2.81
C THR A 148 -12.17 15.95 -3.52
N SER A 149 -12.57 14.68 -3.69
CA SER A 149 -11.81 13.68 -4.43
C SER A 149 -12.11 13.82 -5.93
N LEU A 150 -11.07 13.75 -6.73
CA LEU A 150 -11.18 13.53 -8.17
C LEU A 150 -10.17 12.43 -8.52
N ALA A 151 -10.42 11.23 -7.99
CA ALA A 151 -9.89 9.99 -8.57
C ALA A 151 -10.90 9.46 -9.60
N SER A 152 -10.56 8.36 -10.26
CA SER A 152 -11.48 7.64 -11.15
C SER A 152 -12.90 7.57 -10.54
N PRO A 153 -13.94 8.06 -11.25
CA PRO A 153 -15.27 8.22 -10.67
C PRO A 153 -15.80 6.91 -10.08
N HIS A 154 -15.46 5.77 -10.71
CA HIS A 154 -15.89 4.46 -10.24
C HIS A 154 -15.30 4.05 -8.88
N ARG A 155 -14.02 4.39 -8.62
CA ARG A 155 -13.31 4.00 -7.40
C ARG A 155 -13.64 4.92 -6.22
N ASP A 156 -13.76 6.22 -6.50
CA ASP A 156 -14.24 7.20 -5.52
C ASP A 156 -15.69 6.89 -5.13
N GLU A 157 -16.53 6.50 -6.09
CA GLU A 157 -17.87 6.02 -5.81
C GLU A 157 -17.87 4.77 -4.93
N ALA A 158 -17.03 3.77 -5.22
CA ALA A 158 -16.95 2.55 -4.40
C ALA A 158 -16.53 2.87 -2.95
N GLN A 159 -15.56 3.76 -2.77
CA GLN A 159 -15.11 4.19 -1.44
C GLN A 159 -16.16 5.04 -0.72
N HIS A 160 -16.85 5.91 -1.45
CA HIS A 160 -17.95 6.71 -0.89
C HIS A 160 -19.14 5.82 -0.50
N ARG A 161 -19.47 4.80 -1.31
CA ARG A 161 -20.50 3.80 -0.98
C ARG A 161 -20.10 3.01 0.26
N ARG A 162 -18.86 2.51 0.33
CA ARG A 162 -18.34 1.80 1.51
C ARG A 162 -18.40 2.65 2.77
N SER A 163 -17.98 3.91 2.69
CA SER A 163 -18.00 4.81 3.85
C SER A 163 -19.42 5.18 4.29
N ALA A 164 -20.39 5.20 3.37
CA ALA A 164 -21.81 5.33 3.70
C ALA A 164 -22.38 4.08 4.38
N ASP A 165 -21.92 2.89 4.00
CA ASP A 165 -22.36 1.60 4.58
C ASP A 165 -21.62 1.23 5.87
N GLN A 166 -20.63 2.03 6.26
CA GLN A 166 -19.79 1.79 7.41
C GLN A 166 -20.55 1.97 8.72
N VAL A 167 -20.52 0.95 9.59
CA VAL A 167 -21.23 0.98 10.88
C VAL A 167 -20.39 1.59 12.00
N ALA A 168 -19.06 1.50 11.93
CA ALA A 168 -18.16 2.10 12.91
C ALA A 168 -16.77 2.40 12.34
N PRO A 169 -16.06 3.45 12.79
CA PRO A 169 -14.70 3.81 12.34
C PRO A 169 -13.56 2.98 12.90
N THR A 170 -13.79 2.22 13.99
CA THR A 170 -12.76 1.50 14.78
C THR A 170 -11.58 2.39 15.20
N LEU A 171 -10.59 1.84 15.91
CA LEU A 171 -9.40 2.60 16.33
C LEU A 171 -8.37 2.77 15.20
N SER A 172 -8.41 1.92 14.17
CA SER A 172 -7.53 2.00 13.00
C SER A 172 -7.99 3.05 11.98
N GLY A 173 -9.23 3.53 12.07
CA GLY A 173 -9.80 4.50 11.13
C GLY A 173 -10.27 3.91 9.80
N LEU A 174 -10.01 2.62 9.53
CA LEU A 174 -10.45 1.92 8.32
C LEU A 174 -11.95 1.58 8.33
N GLY A 175 -12.51 1.46 9.53
CA GLY A 175 -13.91 1.15 9.72
C GLY A 175 -14.33 -0.28 9.40
N ILE A 176 -15.49 -0.64 9.94
CA ILE A 176 -16.15 -1.93 9.72
C ILE A 176 -17.49 -1.74 9.01
N VAL A 177 -17.81 -2.68 8.12
CA VAL A 177 -19.10 -2.79 7.43
C VAL A 177 -19.62 -4.19 7.76
N VAL A 178 -20.82 -4.27 8.32
CA VAL A 178 -21.47 -5.55 8.66
C VAL A 178 -22.91 -5.53 8.19
N PRO A 179 -23.47 -6.68 7.75
CA PRO A 179 -24.87 -6.75 7.38
C PRO A 179 -25.78 -6.41 8.57
N VAL A 180 -26.63 -5.39 8.42
CA VAL A 180 -27.65 -5.03 9.40
C VAL A 180 -29.02 -5.33 8.81
N HIS A 181 -29.78 -6.21 9.46
CA HIS A 181 -31.11 -6.55 9.01
C HIS A 181 -32.05 -5.35 9.17
N ALA A 182 -32.70 -4.93 8.08
CA ALA A 182 -33.44 -3.66 8.02
C ALA A 182 -34.56 -3.51 9.06
N LYS A 183 -35.31 -4.58 9.36
CA LYS A 183 -36.47 -4.52 10.27
C LYS A 183 -36.09 -4.70 11.75
N SER A 184 -35.36 -5.77 12.06
CA SER A 184 -34.93 -6.11 13.42
C SER A 184 -33.75 -5.29 13.93
N ARG A 185 -33.04 -4.56 13.06
CA ARG A 185 -31.77 -3.86 13.36
C ARG A 185 -30.68 -4.78 13.95
N VAL A 186 -30.82 -6.09 13.74
CA VAL A 186 -29.83 -7.08 14.18
C VAL A 186 -28.65 -7.07 13.23
N GLY A 187 -27.43 -7.01 13.78
CA GLY A 187 -26.18 -7.10 13.02
C GLY A 187 -25.04 -6.30 13.63
N TYR A 188 -25.34 -5.18 14.29
CA TYR A 188 -24.33 -4.33 14.92
C TYR A 188 -24.87 -3.68 16.20
N ARG A 189 -23.99 -3.45 17.17
CA ARG A 189 -24.29 -2.72 18.40
C ARG A 189 -23.10 -1.87 18.80
N ASP A 190 -23.36 -0.60 19.09
CA ASP A 190 -22.33 0.33 19.54
C ASP A 190 -21.72 -0.07 20.87
N LEU A 191 -20.43 0.24 21.01
CA LEU A 191 -19.73 0.15 22.28
C LEU A 191 -20.21 1.28 23.20
N PRO A 192 -20.31 1.03 24.52
CA PRO A 192 -20.64 2.08 25.49
C PRO A 192 -19.66 3.26 25.49
N LEU A 193 -18.42 3.03 25.01
CA LEU A 193 -17.34 4.01 24.93
C LEU A 193 -16.70 3.95 23.54
N MET A 194 -16.42 5.11 22.97
CA MET A 194 -15.82 5.25 21.64
C MET A 194 -14.68 6.28 21.63
N GLY A 195 -13.84 6.23 20.60
CA GLY A 195 -12.81 7.23 20.32
C GLY A 195 -11.82 7.42 21.47
N ASN A 196 -11.58 8.68 21.86
CA ASN A 196 -10.59 9.05 22.87
C ASN A 196 -10.90 8.48 24.26
N ALA A 197 -12.17 8.30 24.61
CA ALA A 197 -12.56 7.70 25.89
C ALA A 197 -12.16 6.22 25.94
N LEU A 198 -12.35 5.50 24.82
CA LEU A 198 -11.89 4.11 24.69
C LEU A 198 -10.36 4.02 24.69
N ARG A 199 -9.66 4.91 23.98
CA ARG A 199 -8.19 4.97 24.01
C ARG A 199 -7.65 5.16 25.43
N LYS A 200 -8.21 6.12 26.17
CA LYS A 200 -7.85 6.35 27.58
C LYS A 200 -8.13 5.15 28.48
N LEU A 201 -9.19 4.39 28.22
CA LEU A 201 -9.49 3.18 28.97
C LEU A 201 -8.49 2.06 28.70
N LEU A 202 -8.05 1.91 27.43
CA LEU A 202 -7.06 0.90 27.04
C LEU A 202 -5.64 1.27 27.48
N GLU A 203 -5.32 2.55 27.52
CA GLU A 203 -4.05 3.08 28.03
C GLU A 203 -4.01 3.14 29.56
N ALA A 204 -5.16 3.09 30.23
CA ALA A 204 -5.21 3.02 31.68
C ALA A 204 -4.48 1.73 32.11
N PRO A 205 -3.48 1.82 33.01
CA PRO A 205 -2.84 0.64 33.57
C PRO A 205 -3.94 -0.26 34.11
N VAL A 206 -3.89 -1.56 33.75
CA VAL A 206 -4.71 -2.56 34.41
C VAL A 206 -4.35 -2.47 35.89
N ARG A 207 -5.19 -1.79 36.67
CA ARG A 207 -5.10 -1.82 38.12
C ARG A 207 -5.38 -3.27 38.47
N GLY A 208 -4.31 -4.07 38.61
CA GLY A 208 -4.39 -5.36 39.23
C GLY A 208 -5.10 -5.13 40.56
N LYS A 209 -6.31 -5.64 40.68
CA LYS A 209 -7.00 -5.61 41.96
C LYS A 209 -6.16 -6.48 42.89
N ALA A 210 -5.53 -5.80 43.85
CA ALA A 210 -5.10 -6.30 45.14
C ALA A 210 -4.15 -7.52 45.15
N ILE A 211 -2.85 -7.26 45.01
CA ILE A 211 -1.87 -7.97 45.84
C ILE A 211 -1.81 -7.33 47.24
N ASP A 212 -2.13 -6.03 47.34
CA ASP A 212 -2.08 -5.26 48.60
C ASP A 212 -3.18 -5.65 49.62
N ASP A 213 -4.33 -6.19 49.18
CA ASP A 213 -5.36 -6.68 50.12
C ASP A 213 -5.08 -8.12 50.63
N LEU A 214 -3.96 -8.75 50.22
CA LEU A 214 -3.52 -10.06 50.73
C LEU A 214 -2.39 -9.97 51.77
N ILE A 215 -1.87 -8.77 52.05
CA ILE A 215 -0.72 -8.55 52.96
C ILE A 215 -1.13 -7.79 54.24
N THR A 216 -2.42 -7.47 54.44
CA THR A 216 -2.89 -6.80 55.67
C THR A 216 -3.90 -7.64 56.45
#